data_AF-A0A0Q6U973-F1
#
_entry.id   AF-A0A0Q6U973-F1
#
_cell.length_a   1.000
_cell.length_b   1.000
_cell.length_c   1.000
_cell.angle_alpha   90.00
_cell.angle_beta   90.00
_cell.angle_gamma   90.00
#
_symmetry.space_group_name_H-M   'P 1'
#
loop_
_entity.id
_entity.type
_entity.pdbx_description
1 polymer ?
#
loop_
_entity_poly.entity_id
_entity_poly.type
_entity_poly.pdbx_seq_one_letter_code
_entity_poly.pdbx_strand_id
1 'polypeptide(L)' 'MGNVHALEELIAKARDHKMSPTERRAQRVSLIMGLRSGKSTLSREKVEELMDEREGADDR' A
#
# COMPACT_ATOMS: atom_id res chain seq x y z
N MET A 1 -4.30 -12.20 32.42
CA MET A 1 -3.28 -11.19 32.05
C MET A 1 -2.57 -11.65 30.78
N GLY A 2 -3.16 -11.49 29.59
CA GLY A 2 -2.57 -12.06 28.38
C GLY A 2 -3.15 -11.47 27.11
N ASN A 3 -2.92 -10.17 26.87
CA ASN A 3 -3.26 -9.54 25.59
C ASN A 3 -2.55 -8.20 25.33
N VAL A 4 -1.94 -7.58 26.35
CA VAL A 4 -1.21 -6.30 26.18
C VAL A 4 0.13 -6.53 25.46
N HIS A 5 0.86 -7.59 25.82
CA HIS A 5 2.15 -7.93 25.17
C HIS A 5 2.00 -8.31 23.68
N ALA A 6 0.91 -8.99 23.30
CA ALA A 6 0.66 -9.35 21.91
C ALA A 6 0.40 -8.12 21.03
N LEU A 7 -0.27 -7.09 21.57
CA LEU A 7 -0.50 -5.84 20.84
C LEU A 7 0.79 -5.03 20.68
N GLU A 8 1.59 -4.92 21.74
CA GLU A 8 2.88 -4.21 21.72
C GLU A 8 3.85 -4.84 20.72
N GLU A 9 3.89 -6.17 20.65
CA GLU A 9 4.70 -6.90 19.65
C GLU A 9 4.22 -6.68 18.22
N LEU A 10 2.91 -6.62 17.98
CA LEU A 10 2.36 -6.32 16.66
C LEU A 10 2.68 -4.87 16.23
N ILE A 11 2.60 -3.92 17.17
CA ILE A 11 2.97 -2.52 16.93
C ILE A 11 4.47 -2.41 16.63
N ALA A 12 5.33 -3.12 17.36
CA ALA A 12 6.77 -3.15 17.10
C ALA A 12 7.07 -3.73 15.70
N LYS A 13 6.49 -4.87 15.36
CA LYS A 13 6.61 -5.48 14.02
C LYS A 13 6.14 -4.56 12.90
N ALA A 14 5.04 -3.83 13.11
CA ALA A 14 4.54 -2.86 12.13
C ALA A 14 5.47 -1.65 11.95
N ARG A 15 6.12 -1.19 13.03
CA ARG A 15 7.11 -0.09 12.99
C ARG A 15 8.39 -0.50 12.27
N ASP A 16 8.81 -1.74 12.47
CA ASP A 16 10.02 -2.29 11.86
C ASP A 16 9.81 -2.73 10.41
N HIS A 17 8.55 -2.88 9.98
CA HIS A 17 8.22 -3.22 8.61
C HIS A 17 8.69 -2.12 7.64
N LYS A 18 9.76 -2.40 6.92
CA LYS A 18 10.25 -1.58 5.81
C LYS A 18 9.68 -2.15 4.51
N MET A 19 9.04 -1.29 3.72
CA MET A 19 8.64 -1.60 2.35
C MET A 19 9.54 -0.84 1.39
N SER A 20 9.98 -1.54 0.35
CA SER A 20 10.54 -0.89 -0.83
C SER A 20 9.51 0.06 -1.47
N PRO A 21 9.95 1.06 -2.26
CA PRO A 21 9.05 1.89 -3.05
C PRO A 21 8.09 1.08 -3.91
N THR A 22 8.57 0.02 -4.56
CA THR A 22 7.77 -0.88 -5.40
C THR A 22 6.68 -1.62 -4.62
N GLU A 23 7.00 -2.17 -3.45
CA GLU A 23 6.01 -2.86 -2.61
C GLU A 23 4.96 -1.89 -2.08
N ARG A 24 5.39 -0.70 -1.67
CA ARG A 24 4.47 0.37 -1.23
C ARG A 24 3.51 0.75 -2.35
N ARG A 25 4.01 0.90 -3.58
CA ARG A 25 3.20 1.19 -4.77
C ARG A 25 2.19 0.09 -5.03
N ALA A 26 2.62 -1.17 -5.05
CA ALA A 26 1.76 -2.33 -5.26
C ALA A 26 0.63 -2.42 -4.20
N GLN A 27 0.93 -2.12 -2.93
CA GLN A 27 -0.08 -2.04 -1.88
C GLN A 27 -1.09 -0.91 -2.12
N ARG A 28 -0.62 0.28 -2.50
CA ARG A 28 -1.50 1.43 -2.80
C ARG A 28 -2.43 1.15 -3.98
N VAL A 29 -1.89 0.57 -5.06
CA VAL A 29 -2.69 0.14 -6.23
C VAL A 29 -3.77 -0.84 -5.77
N SER A 30 -3.40 -1.86 -4.99
CA SER A 30 -4.35 -2.86 -4.50
C SER A 30 -5.44 -2.25 -3.63
N LEU A 31 -5.10 -1.30 -2.75
CA LEU A 31 -6.05 -0.57 -1.91
C LEU A 31 -7.05 0.24 -2.77
N ILE A 32 -6.55 1.01 -3.74
CA ILE A 32 -7.38 1.81 -4.65
C ILE A 32 -8.35 0.92 -5.42
N MET A 33 -7.86 -0.21 -5.94
CA MET A 33 -8.70 -1.16 -6.67
C MET A 33 -9.75 -1.82 -5.78
N GLY A 34 -9.43 -2.11 -4.51
CA GLY A 34 -10.37 -2.66 -3.54
C GLY A 34 -11.46 -1.68 -3.10
N LEU A 35 -11.15 -0.38 -3.06
CA LEU A 35 -12.11 0.69 -2.73
C LEU A 35 -12.95 1.15 -3.94
N ARG A 36 -12.61 0.69 -5.14
CA ARG A 36 -13.26 1.10 -6.37
C ARG A 36 -14.70 0.58 -6.43
N SER A 37 -15.65 1.48 -6.66
CA SER A 37 -17.05 1.12 -6.96
C SER A 37 -17.16 0.30 -8.26
N GLY A 38 -18.10 -0.64 -8.32
CA GLY A 38 -18.38 -1.44 -9.53
C GLY A 38 -18.82 -0.62 -10.75
N LYS A 39 -19.14 0.67 -10.59
CA LYS A 39 -19.45 1.60 -11.68
C LYS A 39 -18.22 2.35 -12.24
N SER A 40 -17.06 2.16 -11.62
CA SER A 40 -15.84 2.85 -12.03
C SER A 40 -15.17 2.13 -13.20
N THR A 41 -14.75 2.90 -14.20
CA THR A 41 -13.94 2.43 -15.34
C THR A 41 -12.44 2.43 -15.04
N LEU A 42 -12.04 2.77 -13.81
CA LEU A 42 -10.64 2.88 -13.41
C LEU A 42 -9.96 1.52 -13.47
N SER A 43 -9.08 1.29 -14.44
CA SER A 43 -8.32 0.05 -14.57
C SER A 43 -7.12 0.03 -13.63
N ARG A 44 -6.60 -1.17 -13.35
CA ARG A 44 -5.38 -1.35 -12.56
C ARG A 44 -4.19 -0.63 -13.19
N GLU A 45 -4.00 -0.82 -14.50
CA GLU A 45 -2.93 -0.19 -15.28
C GLU A 45 -2.98 1.34 -15.18
N LYS A 46 -4.19 1.93 -15.23
CA LYS A 46 -4.31 3.37 -15.09
C LYS A 46 -3.96 3.85 -13.69
N VAL A 47 -4.25 3.07 -12.66
CA VAL A 47 -3.84 3.39 -11.29
C VAL A 47 -2.32 3.29 -11.14
N GLU A 48 -1.68 2.28 -11.72
CA GLU A 48 -0.23 2.12 -11.72
C GLU A 48 0.46 3.33 -12.39
N GLU A 49 0.02 3.73 -13.58
CA GLU A 49 0.51 4.91 -14.29
C GLU A 49 0.35 6.20 -13.46
N LEU A 50 -0.82 6.41 -12.85
CA LEU A 50 -1.06 7.57 -11.99
C LEU A 50 -0.20 7.56 -10.72
N MET A 51 0.16 6.39 -10.20
CA MET A 51 1.10 6.28 -9.07
C MET A 51 2.52 6.63 -9.51
N ASP A 52 2.94 6.17 -10.69
CA ASP A 52 4.25 6.49 -11.26
C ASP A 52 4.41 8.01 -11.51
N GLU A 53 3.37 8.67 -12.02
CA GLU A 53 3.35 10.13 -12.21
C GLU A 53 3.41 10.92 -10.89
N ARG A 54 2.75 10.42 -9.85
CA ARG A 54 2.60 11.09 -8.54
C ARG A 54 3.78 10.90 -7.61
N GLU A 55 4.35 9.71 -7.58
CA GLU A 55 5.49 9.37 -6.73
C GLU A 55 6.82 9.84 -7.35
N GLY A 56 6.78 10.33 -8.60
CA GLY A 56 7.96 10.44 -9.43
C GLY A 56 8.37 9.05 -9.89
N ALA A 57 9.00 8.97 -11.06
CA ALA A 57 9.80 7.79 -11.40
C ALA A 57 11.00 7.77 -10.44
N ASP A 58 10.77 7.33 -9.20
CA ASP A 58 11.79 7.05 -8.19
C ASP A 58 12.52 5.79 -8.67
N ASP A 59 13.34 5.98 -9.71
CA ASP A 59 14.48 5.19 -10.20
C ASP A 59 14.83 5.63 -11.64
N ARG A 60 15.56 6.74 -11.75
CA ARG A 60 16.65 6.89 -12.74
C ARG A 60 17.93 7.28 -12.02
#